data_AF-A0A930UTT5-F1
#
_entry.id   AF-A0A930UTT5-F1
#
_cell.length_a   1.000
_cell.length_b   1.000
_cell.length_c   1.000
_cell.angle_alpha   90.00
_cell.angle_beta   90.00
_cell.angle_gamma   90.00
#
_symmetry.space_group_name_H-M   'P 1'
#
loop_
_entity.id
_entity.type
_entity.pdbx_description
1 polymer ?
#
loop_
_entity_poly.entity_id
_entity_poly.type
_entity_poly.pdbx_seq_one_letter_code
_entity_poly.pdbx_strand_id
1 'polypeptide(L)' 'MFGKQKVELRHAPSWQLSYANRPAGKAIRALDWLGPEHAERGLKKLKETLPSKEFEDLVAAAPRLPTWLARIITGEAAHA' A
#
# COMPACT_ATOMS: atom_id res chain seq x y z
N MET A 1 30.55 7.05 11.68
CA MET A 1 29.76 7.67 12.77
C MET A 1 28.53 8.33 12.18
N PHE A 2 27.33 7.79 12.43
CA PHE A 2 26.06 8.45 12.10
C PHE A 2 25.67 9.36 13.28
N GLY A 3 25.96 10.65 13.19
CA GLY A 3 25.73 11.60 14.30
C GLY A 3 25.04 12.90 13.91
N LYS A 4 24.63 13.06 12.64
CA LYS A 4 24.03 14.31 12.12
C LYS A 4 22.89 14.05 11.11
N GLN A 5 22.19 12.92 11.24
CA GLN A 5 21.07 12.64 10.34
C GLN A 5 19.83 13.36 10.87
N LYS A 6 19.40 14.41 10.17
CA LYS A 6 18.12 15.06 10.45
C LYS A 6 17.00 14.08 10.12
N VAL A 7 16.21 13.73 11.12
CA VAL A 7 14.99 12.93 10.96
C VAL A 7 13.81 13.89 11.03
N GLU A 8 13.06 14.00 9.94
CA GLU A 8 11.79 14.72 9.93
C GLU A 8 10.67 13.74 10.29
N LEU A 9 10.02 13.99 11.43
CA LEU A 9 8.80 13.26 11.78
C LEU A 9 7.62 13.91 11.07
N ARG A 10 6.97 13.15 10.19
CA ARG A 10 5.74 13.57 9.51
C ARG A 10 4.55 12.86 10.13
N HIS A 11 3.44 13.58 10.23
CA HIS A 11 2.18 12.97 10.66
C HIS A 11 1.74 11.94 9.61
N ALA A 12 1.44 10.73 10.05
CA ALA A 12 0.92 9.69 9.19
C ALA A 12 -0.50 10.09 8.75
N PRO A 13 -0.78 10.19 7.45
CA PRO A 13 -2.14 10.42 6.99
C PRO A 13 -3.08 9.28 7.44
N SER A 14 -4.35 9.60 7.67
CA SER A 14 -5.36 8.67 8.21
C SER A 14 -5.49 7.36 7.43
N TRP A 15 -5.23 7.38 6.12
CA TRP A 15 -5.25 6.17 5.28
C TRP A 15 -4.14 5.17 5.63
N GLN A 16 -2.98 5.61 6.14
CA GLN A 16 -1.91 4.70 6.60
C GLN A 16 -2.31 3.92 7.86
N LEU A 17 -3.31 4.43 8.60
CA LEU A 17 -3.86 3.79 9.80
C LEU A 17 -5.13 2.97 9.51
N SER A 18 -5.62 2.99 8.27
CA SER A 18 -6.78 2.20 7.87
C SER A 18 -6.46 0.70 7.86
N TYR A 19 -7.46 -0.15 8.11
CA TYR A 19 -7.30 -1.61 8.19
C TYR A 19 -6.23 -2.05 9.19
N ALA A 20 -6.19 -1.40 10.36
CA ALA A 20 -5.29 -1.76 11.44
C ALA A 20 -5.38 -3.27 11.76
N ASN A 21 -4.23 -3.90 11.96
CA ASN A 21 -4.07 -5.34 12.20
C ASN A 21 -4.57 -6.30 11.10
N ARG A 22 -5.02 -5.79 9.96
CA ARG A 22 -5.43 -6.62 8.82
C ARG A 22 -4.34 -6.74 7.74
N PRO A 23 -4.23 -7.87 7.03
CA PRO A 23 -3.32 -8.04 5.90
C PRO A 23 -3.45 -6.94 4.84
N ALA A 24 -4.67 -6.52 4.48
CA ALA A 24 -4.89 -5.42 3.53
C ALA A 24 -4.22 -4.10 3.98
N GLY A 25 -4.32 -3.75 5.27
CA GLY A 25 -3.66 -2.56 5.82
C GLY A 25 -2.14 -2.66 5.87
N LYS A 26 -1.59 -3.87 6.03
CA LYS A 26 -0.14 -4.12 5.91
C LYS A 26 0.30 -3.99 4.46
N ALA A 27 -0.49 -4.51 3.51
CA ALA A 27 -0.23 -4.41 2.09
C ALA A 27 -0.19 -2.94 1.61
N ILE A 28 -1.16 -2.10 2.00
CA ILE A 28 -1.18 -0.67 1.67
C ILE A 28 0.11 0.03 2.12
N ARG A 29 0.52 -0.19 3.38
CA ARG A 29 1.75 0.41 3.93
C ARG A 29 3.02 -0.12 3.27
N ALA A 30 3.05 -1.41 2.93
CA ALA A 30 4.18 -1.99 2.21
C ALA A 30 4.34 -1.40 0.81
N LEU A 31 3.23 -1.23 0.08
CA LEU A 31 3.24 -0.60 -1.25
C LEU A 31 3.65 0.88 -1.20
N ASP A 32 3.16 1.61 -0.20
CA ASP A 32 3.59 2.99 0.06
C ASP A 32 5.09 3.08 0.34
N TRP A 33 5.61 2.18 1.18
CA TRP A 33 7.06 2.11 1.48
C TRP A 33 7.91 1.77 0.26
N LEU A 34 7.43 0.89 -0.62
CA LEU A 34 8.10 0.53 -1.87
C LEU A 34 8.14 1.69 -2.86
N GLY A 35 7.15 2.58 -2.80
CA GLY A 35 7.00 3.70 -3.71
C GLY A 35 6.58 3.31 -5.13
N PRO A 36 6.34 4.30 -6.00
CA PRO A 36 5.73 4.09 -7.32
C PRO A 36 6.51 3.15 -8.23
N GLU A 37 7.84 3.17 -8.17
CA GLU A 37 8.72 2.35 -9.03
C GLU A 37 8.61 0.85 -8.74
N HIS A 38 8.28 0.48 -7.50
CA HIS A 38 8.31 -0.92 -7.05
C HIS A 38 6.94 -1.45 -6.63
N ALA A 39 5.93 -0.57 -6.45
CA ALA A 39 4.60 -0.92 -6.00
C ALA A 39 3.87 -1.88 -6.95
N GLU A 40 4.00 -1.73 -8.28
CA GLU A 40 3.36 -2.65 -9.24
C GLU A 40 3.85 -4.09 -9.08
N ARG A 41 5.17 -4.28 -8.99
CA ARG A 41 5.77 -5.60 -8.76
C ARG A 41 5.38 -6.17 -7.40
N GLY A 42 5.37 -5.32 -6.38
CA GLY A 42 4.92 -5.70 -5.03
C GLY A 42 3.46 -6.15 -5.03
N LEU A 43 2.59 -5.46 -5.76
CA LEU A 43 1.16 -5.75 -5.81
C LEU A 43 0.87 -7.09 -6.51
N LYS A 44 1.58 -7.43 -7.58
CA LYS A 44 1.48 -8.75 -8.23
C LYS A 44 1.79 -9.88 -7.24
N LYS A 45 2.89 -9.74 -6.50
CA LYS A 45 3.25 -10.70 -5.45
C LYS A 45 2.21 -10.77 -4.33
N LEU A 46 1.59 -9.65 -3.98
CA LEU A 46 0.51 -9.61 -2.99
C LEU A 46 -0.77 -10.29 -3.49
N LYS A 47 -1.10 -10.19 -4.78
CA LYS A 47 -2.24 -10.90 -5.38
C LYS A 47 -2.10 -12.42 -5.27
N GLU A 48 -0.87 -12.94 -5.39
CA GLU A 48 -0.57 -14.37 -5.26
C GLU A 48 -0.54 -14.87 -3.81
N THR A 49 -0.25 -13.99 -2.84
CA THR A 49 0.03 -14.38 -1.45
C THR A 49 -1.06 -13.99 -0.46
N LEU A 50 -1.88 -12.98 -0.77
CA LEU A 50 -2.99 -12.56 0.07
C LEU A 50 -4.20 -13.48 -0.15
N PRO A 51 -4.98 -13.76 0.90
CA PRO A 51 -6.32 -14.30 0.72
C PRO A 51 -7.14 -13.39 -0.19
N SER A 52 -7.94 -13.96 -1.10
CA SER A 52 -8.73 -13.21 -2.09
C SER A 52 -9.57 -12.10 -1.44
N LYS A 53 -10.17 -12.37 -0.27
CA LYS A 53 -10.95 -11.39 0.47
C LYS A 53 -10.15 -10.18 0.95
N GLU A 54 -8.89 -10.39 1.35
CA GLU A 54 -7.99 -9.29 1.74
C GLU A 54 -7.53 -8.49 0.52
N PHE A 55 -7.38 -9.13 -0.64
CA PHE A 55 -7.08 -8.43 -1.88
C PHE A 55 -8.28 -7.58 -2.36
N GLU A 56 -9.51 -8.10 -2.26
CA GLU A 56 -10.72 -7.30 -2.52
C GLU A 56 -10.84 -6.11 -1.58
N ASP A 57 -10.57 -6.31 -0.28
CA ASP A 57 -10.61 -5.24 0.71
C ASP A 57 -9.53 -4.17 0.45
N LEU A 58 -8.36 -4.57 -0.07
CA LEU A 58 -7.32 -3.66 -0.57
C LEU A 58 -7.83 -2.83 -1.76
N VAL A 59 -8.49 -3.47 -2.75
CA VAL A 59 -9.07 -2.77 -3.90
C VAL A 59 -10.18 -1.81 -3.46
N ALA A 60 -11.04 -2.24 -2.54
CA ALA A 60 -12.11 -1.40 -1.96
C ALA A 60 -11.56 -0.19 -1.18
N ALA A 61 -10.31 -0.25 -0.71
CA ALA A 61 -9.64 0.86 -0.06
C ALA A 61 -9.10 1.93 -1.03
N ALA A 62 -8.91 1.59 -2.31
CA ALA A 62 -8.26 2.45 -3.31
C ALA A 62 -8.82 3.89 -3.38
N PRO A 63 -10.14 4.16 -3.28
CA PRO A 63 -10.66 5.53 -3.31
C PRO A 63 -10.17 6.44 -2.17
N ARG A 64 -9.63 5.87 -1.09
CA ARG A 64 -9.13 6.59 0.07
C ARG A 64 -7.60 6.76 0.07
N LEU A 65 -6.91 6.25 -0.95
CA LEU A 65 -5.45 6.24 -1.06
C LEU A 65 -4.96 7.41 -1.93
N PRO A 66 -3.66 7.76 -1.84
CA PRO A 66 -3.05 8.68 -2.80
C PRO A 66 -3.28 8.23 -4.24
N THR A 67 -3.55 9.17 -5.15
CA THR A 67 -3.95 8.89 -6.54
C THR A 67 -2.99 7.94 -7.25
N TRP A 68 -1.68 8.07 -7.02
CA TRP A 68 -0.69 7.19 -7.62
C TRP A 68 -0.87 5.72 -7.20
N LEU A 69 -1.15 5.47 -5.93
CA LEU A 69 -1.31 4.13 -5.37
C LEU A 69 -2.66 3.53 -5.76
N ALA A 70 -3.71 4.36 -5.75
CA ALA A 70 -5.05 3.96 -6.20
C ALA A 70 -5.01 3.45 -7.64
N ARG A 71 -4.32 4.17 -8.55
CA ARG A 71 -4.18 3.78 -9.97
C ARG A 71 -3.51 2.42 -10.16
N ILE A 72 -2.46 2.15 -9.38
CA ILE A 72 -1.75 0.87 -9.43
C ILE A 72 -2.67 -0.27 -8.97
N ILE A 73 -3.38 -0.07 -7.84
CA ILE A 73 -4.29 -1.08 -7.27
C ILE A 73 -5.46 -1.36 -8.19
N THR A 74 -6.13 -0.33 -8.72
CA THR A 74 -7.27 -0.52 -9.61
C THR A 74 -6.86 -1.06 -10.99
N GLY A 75 -5.66 -0.72 -11.46
CA GLY A 75 -5.08 -1.28 -12.68
C GLY A 75 -4.90 -2.80 -12.56
N GLU A 76 -4.25 -3.28 -11.49
CA GLU A 76 -4.03 -4.72 -11.28
C GLU A 76 -5.34 -5.50 -11.06
N ALA A 77 -6.35 -4.86 -10.44
CA ALA A 77 -7.67 -5.45 -10.28
C ALA A 77 -8.41 -5.61 -11.62
N ALA A 78 -8.21 -4.69 -12.57
CA ALA A 78 -8.80 -4.76 -13.91
C ALA A 78 -8.12 -5.79 -14.82
N HIS A 79 -6.90 -6.24 -14.48
CA HIS A 79 -6.16 -7.30 -15.18
C HIS A 79 -6.47 -8.72 -14.64
N ALA A 80 -7.52 -8.88 -13.81
CA ALA A 80 -7.97 -10.16 -13.28
C ALA A 80 -8.93 -10.89 -14.22
#